data_AF-A0A9W7GVX0-F1
#
_entry.id   AF-A0A9W7GVX0-F1
#
_cell.length_a   1.000
_cell.length_b   1.000
_cell.length_c   1.000
_cell.angle_alpha   90.00
_cell.angle_beta   90.00
_cell.angle_gamma   90.00
#
_symmetry.space_group_name_H-M   'P 1'
#
loop_
_entity.id
_entity.type
_entity.pdbx_description
1 polymer ?
#
loop_
_entity_poly.entity_id
_entity_poly.type
_entity_poly.pdbx_seq_one_letter_code
_entity_poly.pdbx_strand_id
1 'polypeptide(L)'
;MSSENLVVPSQDGNLSKENRHLANFIPDVWGDTFLAPPPELDMDDITQLEYEELKEQVRRMLVNPSQILDLIDAVQRLGVAYHFEKEIEDALQIIYHHHCNHVQVDNDDLYTTAVRFRLLREHGFNVDCGMPYDS
;
A
#
# COMPACT_ATOMS: atom_id res chain seq x y z
N MET A 1 -7.66 26.19 -54.25
CA MET A 1 -9.09 26.47 -54.12
C MET A 1 -9.35 26.58 -52.63
N SER A 2 -9.52 27.81 -52.15
CA SER A 2 -9.82 28.12 -50.75
C SER A 2 -11.25 27.70 -50.45
N SER A 3 -11.47 27.02 -49.32
CA SER A 3 -12.80 26.83 -48.75
C SER A 3 -12.86 27.62 -47.45
N GLU A 4 -13.65 28.69 -47.49
CA GLU A 4 -13.90 29.60 -46.37
C GLU A 4 -14.86 28.93 -45.36
N ASN A 5 -14.55 29.07 -44.07
CA ASN A 5 -15.43 28.64 -42.99
C ASN A 5 -16.59 29.64 -42.86
N LEU A 6 -17.82 29.16 -43.07
CA LEU A 6 -19.06 29.90 -42.85
C LEU A 6 -19.25 30.17 -41.34
N VAL A 7 -19.08 31.43 -40.94
CA VAL A 7 -19.52 31.94 -39.64
C VAL A 7 -21.04 32.11 -39.69
N VAL A 8 -21.76 31.33 -38.89
CA VAL A 8 -23.20 31.50 -38.67
C VAL A 8 -23.38 32.45 -37.47
N PRO A 9 -24.05 33.60 -37.63
CA PRO A 9 -24.37 34.46 -36.50
C PRO A 9 -25.64 33.92 -35.83
N SER A 10 -25.54 33.46 -34.59
CA SER A 10 -26.72 33.12 -33.79
C SER A 10 -27.19 34.38 -33.06
N GLN A 11 -28.33 34.92 -33.52
CA GLN A 11 -29.00 36.09 -32.97
C GLN A 11 -29.46 35.88 -31.53
N ASP A 12 -29.37 36.97 -30.78
CA ASP A 12 -29.98 37.18 -29.47
C ASP A 12 -31.46 36.76 -29.43
N GLY A 13 -31.77 35.84 -28.52
CA GLY A 13 -33.11 35.36 -28.25
C GLY A 13 -33.26 35.02 -26.77
N ASN A 14 -33.76 36.00 -26.02
CA ASN A 14 -34.14 36.00 -24.60
C ASN A 14 -34.65 34.64 -24.08
N LEU A 15 -33.86 33.94 -23.27
CA LEU A 15 -34.22 32.72 -22.54
C LEU A 15 -33.73 32.83 -21.09
N SER A 16 -34.70 32.88 -20.18
CA SER A 16 -34.67 32.83 -18.71
C SER A 16 -33.50 33.52 -17.98
N LYS A 17 -33.85 34.56 -17.19
CA LYS A 17 -33.03 35.01 -16.04
C LYS A 17 -33.05 33.93 -14.94
N GLU A 18 -32.45 32.77 -15.18
CA GLU A 18 -32.16 31.82 -14.12
C GLU A 18 -30.97 32.34 -13.31
N ASN A 19 -31.23 32.79 -12.08
CA ASN A 19 -30.21 33.08 -11.07
C ASN A 19 -29.54 31.76 -10.62
N ARG A 20 -28.84 31.07 -11.52
CA ARG A 20 -27.99 29.93 -11.12
C ARG A 20 -26.83 30.46 -10.30
N HIS A 21 -26.64 29.90 -9.12
CA HIS A 21 -25.46 30.19 -8.30
C HIS A 21 -24.19 29.86 -9.08
N LEU A 22 -23.21 30.76 -9.04
CA LEU A 22 -21.89 30.53 -9.62
C LEU A 22 -21.22 29.36 -8.91
N ALA A 23 -20.81 28.36 -9.68
CA ALA A 23 -19.99 27.26 -9.21
C ALA A 23 -18.54 27.73 -9.09
N ASN A 24 -18.10 28.06 -7.88
CA ASN A 24 -16.74 28.50 -7.55
C ASN A 24 -15.84 27.34 -7.11
N PHE A 25 -15.97 26.18 -7.76
CA PHE A 25 -15.16 25.02 -7.45
C PHE A 25 -13.69 25.28 -7.82
N ILE A 26 -12.80 24.72 -7.01
CA ILE A 26 -11.37 24.74 -7.30
C ILE A 26 -11.15 23.90 -8.56
N PRO A 27 -10.45 24.42 -9.59
CA PRO A 27 -10.15 23.66 -10.79
C PRO A 27 -9.41 22.37 -10.45
N ASP A 28 -9.58 21.36 -11.29
CA ASP A 28 -8.82 20.12 -11.15
C ASP A 28 -7.32 20.40 -11.27
N VAL A 29 -6.56 19.84 -10.32
CA VAL A 29 -5.10 20.01 -10.24
C VAL A 29 -4.40 19.20 -11.32
N TRP A 30 -5.04 18.12 -11.80
CA TRP A 30 -4.42 17.17 -12.72
C TRP A 30 -4.77 17.42 -14.18
N GLY A 31 -5.95 17.97 -14.48
CA GLY A 31 -6.41 18.23 -15.83
C GLY A 31 -6.29 16.96 -16.68
N ASP A 32 -5.64 17.08 -17.84
CA ASP A 32 -5.49 15.97 -18.76
C ASP A 32 -4.20 15.15 -18.55
N THR A 33 -3.40 15.44 -17.52
CA THR A 33 -2.03 14.89 -17.32
C THR A 33 -1.98 13.35 -17.33
N PHE A 34 -3.00 12.69 -16.78
CA PHE A 34 -3.07 11.22 -16.70
C PHE A 34 -4.02 10.58 -17.72
N LEU A 35 -4.55 11.35 -18.69
CA LEU A 35 -5.43 10.79 -19.71
C LEU A 35 -4.66 10.01 -20.78
N ALA A 36 -3.38 10.32 -20.98
CA ALA A 36 -2.50 9.55 -21.85
C ALA A 36 -1.88 8.37 -21.08
N PRO A 37 -1.70 7.19 -21.72
CA PRO A 37 -0.96 6.10 -21.11
C PRO A 37 0.47 6.54 -20.81
N PRO A 38 1.03 6.13 -19.65
CA PRO A 38 2.42 6.43 -19.34
C PRO A 38 3.35 5.78 -20.37
N PRO A 39 4.53 6.37 -20.65
CA PRO A 39 5.55 5.70 -21.43
C PRO A 39 5.91 4.36 -20.79
N GLU A 40 6.12 3.35 -21.62
CA GLU A 40 6.59 2.04 -21.19
C GLU A 40 7.99 2.24 -20.59
N LEU A 41 8.09 2.06 -19.27
CA LEU A 41 9.36 2.16 -18.54
C LEU A 41 9.97 0.77 -18.52
N ASP A 42 10.79 0.47 -19.52
CA ASP A 42 11.63 -0.73 -19.50
C ASP A 42 12.82 -0.49 -18.57
N MET A 43 12.96 -1.37 -17.57
CA MET A 43 14.19 -1.45 -16.79
C MET A 43 15.31 -2.00 -17.69
N ASP A 44 16.50 -1.41 -17.62
CA ASP A 44 17.65 -1.97 -18.29
C ASP A 44 18.08 -3.30 -17.63
N ASP A 45 18.79 -4.14 -18.39
CA ASP A 45 19.19 -5.48 -17.95
C ASP A 45 19.98 -5.48 -16.63
N ILE A 46 20.75 -4.41 -16.35
CA ILE A 46 21.56 -4.29 -15.14
C ILE A 46 20.64 -4.01 -13.94
N THR A 47 19.73 -3.05 -14.07
CA THR A 47 18.75 -2.71 -13.02
C THR A 47 17.81 -3.87 -12.70
N GLN A 48 17.39 -4.63 -13.71
CA GLN A 48 16.56 -5.83 -13.52
C GLN A 48 17.31 -6.90 -12.73
N LEU A 49 18.60 -7.10 -13.02
CA LEU A 49 19.43 -8.07 -12.30
C LEU A 49 19.62 -7.67 -10.84
N GLU A 50 19.97 -6.40 -10.58
CA GLU A 50 20.13 -5.88 -9.22
C GLU A 50 18.84 -6.00 -8.40
N TYR A 51 17.69 -5.76 -9.04
CA TYR A 51 16.37 -5.93 -8.42
C TYR A 51 16.12 -7.39 -8.00
N GLU A 52 16.37 -8.36 -8.88
CA GLU A 52 16.17 -9.79 -8.54
C GLU A 52 17.14 -10.27 -7.46
N GLU A 53 18.40 -9.82 -7.49
CA GLU A 53 19.38 -10.13 -6.44
C GLU A 53 18.95 -9.59 -5.07
N LEU A 54 18.49 -8.33 -5.02
CA LEU A 54 18.01 -7.71 -3.79
C LEU A 54 16.76 -8.41 -3.27
N LYS A 55 15.84 -8.79 -4.16
CA LYS A 55 14.63 -9.54 -3.82
C LYS A 55 14.96 -10.89 -3.20
N GLU A 56 15.91 -11.62 -3.77
CA GLU A 56 16.40 -12.89 -3.19
C GLU A 56 17.08 -12.69 -1.84
N GLN A 57 17.82 -11.60 -1.65
CA GLN A 57 18.43 -11.29 -0.36
C GLN A 57 17.36 -11.07 0.71
N VAL A 58 16.31 -10.30 0.41
CA VAL A 58 15.19 -10.07 1.33
C VAL A 58 14.47 -11.39 1.65
N ARG A 59 14.22 -12.25 0.66
CA ARG A 59 13.65 -13.60 0.89
C ARG A 59 14.46 -14.39 1.90
N ARG A 60 15.79 -14.44 1.75
CA ARG A 60 16.66 -15.16 2.69
C ARG A 60 16.64 -14.56 4.09
N MET A 61 16.53 -13.24 4.19
CA MET A 61 16.42 -12.57 5.48
C MET A 61 15.08 -12.89 6.18
N LEU A 62 13.99 -13.04 5.44
CA LEU A 62 12.67 -13.43 5.98
C LEU A 62 12.64 -14.86 6.56
N VAL A 63 13.60 -15.72 6.21
CA VAL A 63 13.73 -17.07 6.80
C VAL A 63 14.56 -17.05 8.10
N ASN A 64 15.28 -15.96 8.39
CA ASN A 64 16.12 -15.87 9.58
C ASN A 64 15.34 -15.32 10.80
N PRO A 65 15.36 -16.02 11.96
CA PRO A 65 14.46 -15.72 13.07
C PRO A 65 14.83 -14.47 13.89
N SER A 66 16.09 -14.03 13.87
CA SER A 66 16.59 -13.02 14.82
C SER A 66 16.05 -11.60 14.62
N GLN A 67 15.56 -11.25 13.42
CA GLN A 67 15.06 -9.90 13.09
C GLN A 67 13.79 -9.95 12.23
N ILE A 68 13.08 -11.08 12.27
CA ILE A 68 11.99 -11.36 11.34
C ILE A 68 10.81 -10.39 11.50
N LEU A 69 10.48 -9.97 12.72
CA LEU A 69 9.38 -9.03 12.99
C LEU A 69 9.64 -7.64 12.41
N ASP A 70 10.83 -7.08 12.66
CA ASP A 70 11.21 -5.76 12.14
C ASP A 70 11.32 -5.78 10.60
N LEU A 71 11.78 -6.90 10.03
CA LEU A 71 11.88 -7.04 8.59
C LEU A 71 10.50 -7.10 7.93
N ILE A 72 9.55 -7.86 8.50
CA ILE A 72 8.16 -7.90 8.02
C ILE A 72 7.54 -6.50 8.09
N ASP A 73 7.70 -5.80 9.23
CA ASP A 73 7.18 -4.44 9.38
C ASP A 73 7.77 -3.48 8.33
N ALA A 74 9.08 -3.51 8.14
CA ALA A 74 9.75 -2.67 7.15
C ALA A 74 9.26 -2.94 5.72
N VAL A 75 9.17 -4.21 5.33
CA VAL A 75 8.73 -4.64 3.99
C VAL A 75 7.28 -4.23 3.71
N GLN A 76 6.40 -4.34 4.70
CA GLN A 76 5.02 -3.85 4.59
C GLN A 76 4.95 -2.33 4.45
N ARG A 77 5.69 -1.58 5.27
CA ARG A 77 5.70 -0.11 5.25
C ARG A 77 6.33 0.47 3.98
N LEU A 78 7.23 -0.28 3.34
CA LEU A 78 7.79 0.05 2.03
C LEU A 78 6.82 -0.23 0.88
N GLY A 79 5.70 -0.93 1.13
CA GLY A 79 4.73 -1.27 0.09
C GLY A 79 5.20 -2.38 -0.86
N VAL A 80 6.21 -3.16 -0.47
CA VAL A 80 6.80 -4.23 -1.30
C VAL A 80 6.50 -5.64 -0.78
N ALA A 81 5.65 -5.77 0.23
CA ALA A 81 5.27 -7.05 0.85
C ALA A 81 4.63 -8.05 -0.13
N TYR A 82 3.97 -7.56 -1.18
CA TYR A 82 3.33 -8.42 -2.19
C TYR A 82 4.32 -9.34 -2.94
N HIS A 83 5.62 -9.08 -2.88
CA HIS A 83 6.66 -9.96 -3.42
C HIS A 83 7.00 -11.15 -2.53
N PHE A 84 6.57 -11.12 -1.26
CA PHE A 84 7.00 -12.02 -0.19
C PHE A 84 5.81 -12.56 0.63
N GLU A 85 4.59 -12.55 0.07
CA GLU A 85 3.37 -12.91 0.80
C GLU A 85 3.46 -14.27 1.50
N LYS A 86 4.04 -15.27 0.80
CA LYS A 86 4.22 -16.61 1.34
C LYS A 86 5.23 -16.64 2.47
N GLU A 87 6.39 -16.01 2.28
CA GLU A 87 7.45 -15.96 3.28
C GLU A 87 7.00 -15.24 4.55
N ILE A 88 6.22 -14.17 4.40
CA ILE A 88 5.62 -13.42 5.52
C ILE A 88 4.60 -14.30 6.26
N GLU A 89 3.70 -14.98 5.54
CA GLU A 89 2.70 -15.86 6.16
C GLU A 89 3.35 -17.02 6.92
N ASP A 90 4.33 -17.70 6.30
CA ASP A 90 5.08 -18.79 6.92
C ASP A 90 5.80 -18.31 8.20
N ALA A 91 6.41 -17.11 8.15
CA ALA A 91 7.06 -16.48 9.30
C ALA A 91 6.07 -16.16 10.43
N LEU A 92 4.93 -15.57 10.12
CA LEU A 92 3.90 -15.22 11.10
C LEU A 92 3.27 -16.46 11.73
N GLN A 93 3.07 -17.54 10.96
CA GLN A 93 2.61 -18.83 11.48
C GLN A 93 3.58 -19.38 12.53
N ILE A 94 4.89 -19.31 12.27
CA ILE A 94 5.93 -19.74 13.21
C ILE A 94 5.86 -18.88 14.49
N ILE A 95 5.83 -17.56 14.35
CA ILE A 95 5.75 -16.61 15.47
C ILE A 95 4.50 -16.86 16.31
N TYR A 96 3.35 -17.07 15.67
CA TYR A 96 2.10 -17.36 16.35
C TYR A 96 2.19 -18.64 17.20
N HIS A 97 2.74 -19.73 16.64
CA HIS A 97 2.89 -20.97 17.40
C HIS A 97 3.88 -20.86 18.55
N HIS A 98 4.98 -20.13 18.38
CA HIS A 98 5.98 -19.97 19.43
C HIS A 98 5.51 -19.09 20.59
N HIS A 99 4.73 -18.03 20.31
CA HIS A 99 4.38 -17.03 21.33
C HIS A 99 2.94 -17.15 21.84
N CYS A 100 1.98 -17.64 21.06
CA CYS A 100 0.59 -17.77 21.49
C CYS A 100 0.25 -19.16 22.06
N ASN A 101 0.94 -20.22 21.63
CA ASN A 101 0.69 -21.58 22.14
C ASN A 101 1.62 -21.99 23.31
N HIS A 102 2.71 -21.26 23.55
CA HIS A 102 3.58 -21.51 24.70
C HIS A 102 3.36 -20.43 25.76
N VAL A 103 2.86 -20.87 26.93
CA VAL A 103 2.64 -20.09 28.15
C VAL A 103 3.98 -19.74 28.82
N GLN A 104 4.97 -19.31 28.04
CA GLN A 104 6.17 -18.70 28.61
C GLN A 104 5.98 -17.20 28.59
N VAL A 105 6.12 -16.62 29.78
CA VAL A 105 6.07 -15.19 30.03
C VAL A 105 7.01 -14.50 29.04
N ASP A 106 6.41 -13.86 28.05
CA ASP A 106 7.09 -13.09 27.01
C ASP A 106 7.86 -11.97 27.75
N ASN A 107 9.18 -12.11 27.86
CA ASN A 107 10.08 -11.08 28.41
C ASN A 107 10.39 -9.99 27.36
N ASP A 108 9.58 -9.95 26.31
CA ASP A 108 9.71 -9.02 25.22
C ASP A 108 9.37 -7.60 25.70
N ASP A 109 10.06 -6.63 25.12
CA ASP A 109 9.74 -5.23 25.38
C ASP A 109 8.40 -4.83 24.74
N LEU A 110 7.85 -3.72 25.21
CA LEU A 110 6.56 -3.20 24.73
C LEU A 110 6.54 -3.01 23.21
N TYR A 111 7.67 -2.62 22.61
CA TYR A 111 7.78 -2.43 21.18
C TYR A 111 7.59 -3.76 20.43
N THR A 112 8.33 -4.79 20.83
CA THR A 112 8.29 -6.13 20.24
C THR A 112 6.90 -6.75 20.39
N THR A 113 6.30 -6.66 21.58
CA THR A 113 4.93 -7.14 21.82
C THR A 113 3.91 -6.40 20.95
N ALA A 114 4.00 -5.07 20.86
CA ALA A 114 3.05 -4.28 20.06
C ALA A 114 3.16 -4.55 18.56
N VAL A 115 4.39 -4.65 18.03
CA VAL A 115 4.63 -4.99 16.62
C VAL A 115 4.11 -6.39 16.31
N ARG A 116 4.48 -7.40 17.12
CA ARG A 116 3.98 -8.77 16.95
C ARG A 116 2.46 -8.83 16.99
N PHE A 117 1.84 -8.23 17.99
CA PHE A 117 0.38 -8.21 18.13
C PHE A 117 -0.29 -7.61 16.88
N ARG A 118 0.20 -6.45 16.43
CA ARG A 118 -0.33 -5.77 15.25
C ARG A 118 -0.19 -6.65 13.99
N LEU A 119 1.02 -7.15 13.71
CA LEU A 119 1.29 -7.96 12.53
C LEU A 119 0.42 -9.23 12.48
N LEU A 120 0.31 -9.93 13.60
CA LEU A 120 -0.54 -11.12 13.70
C LEU A 120 -2.02 -10.79 13.43
N ARG A 121 -2.55 -9.72 14.04
CA ARG A 121 -3.95 -9.32 13.87
C ARG A 121 -4.25 -8.84 12.45
N GLU A 122 -3.31 -8.13 11.82
CA GLU A 122 -3.41 -7.69 10.42
C GLU A 122 -3.53 -8.88 9.45
N HIS A 123 -2.91 -10.03 9.76
CA HIS A 123 -2.98 -11.25 8.94
C HIS A 123 -4.05 -12.24 9.41
N GLY A 124 -4.95 -11.82 10.32
CA GLY A 124 -6.11 -12.63 10.72
C GLY A 124 -5.83 -13.68 11.80
N PHE A 125 -4.66 -13.65 12.45
CA PHE A 125 -4.37 -14.51 13.59
C PHE A 125 -5.17 -14.08 14.83
N ASN A 126 -5.74 -15.05 15.53
CA ASN A 126 -6.51 -14.79 16.75
C ASN A 126 -5.58 -14.66 17.97
N VAL A 127 -5.09 -13.44 18.20
CA VAL A 127 -4.28 -13.12 19.39
C VAL A 127 -5.18 -12.56 20.49
N ASP A 128 -5.05 -13.10 21.71
CA ASP A 128 -5.73 -12.59 22.90
C ASP A 128 -5.18 -11.21 23.29
N CYS A 129 -6.06 -10.31 23.73
CA CYS A 129 -5.69 -8.99 24.23
C CYS A 129 -5.14 -8.99 25.66
N GLY A 130 -5.05 -10.17 26.31
CA GLY A 130 -4.58 -10.29 27.68
C GLY A 130 -5.58 -9.68 28.63
N MET A 131 -6.78 -10.27 28.72
CA MET A 131 -7.74 -9.88 29.76
C MET A 131 -7.15 -10.26 31.13
N PRO A 132 -7.03 -9.32 32.08
CA PRO A 132 -6.70 -9.68 33.46
C PRO A 132 -7.86 -10.50 33.99
N TYR A 133 -7.62 -11.76 34.30
CA TYR A 133 -8.57 -12.55 35.08
C TYR A 133 -8.63 -11.93 36.48
N ASP A 134 -9.66 -11.12 36.74
CA ASP A 134 -10.14 -10.89 38.09
C ASP A 134 -10.83 -12.18 38.55
N SER A 135 -10.18 -12.95 39.43
CA SER A 135 -10.79 -13.90 40.38
C SER A 135 -9.75 -14.36 41.41
#